data_AF-A0A178K709-F1
#
_entry.id   AF-A0A178K709-F1
#
_cell.length_a   1.000
_cell.length_b   1.000
_cell.length_c   1.000
_cell.angle_alpha   90.00
_cell.angle_beta   90.00
_cell.angle_gamma   90.00
#
_symmetry.space_group_name_H-M   'P 1'
#
loop_
_entity.id
_entity.type
_entity.pdbx_description
1 polymer ?
#
loop_
_entity_poly.entity_id
_entity_poly.type
_entity_poly.pdbx_seq_one_letter_code
_entity_poly.pdbx_strand_id
1 'polypeptide(L)'
;MKYLLLVLVMMLTACSAQQDNDQTMDVSQYVEQTCYNTSTQALSASFDEYIDDRKDELNAIRSELTDENFQQLNFALNHFSTYWSKLEVERNQACEQFAACRYIASNASDLSQVQPSPYCDAPRFEYNVSRVKMVTFLNDVASLELQRTPE
;
A
#
# COMPACT_ATOMS: atom_id res chain seq x y z
N MET A 1 -31.92 -53.62 -13.88
CA MET A 1 -31.34 -52.88 -12.74
C MET A 1 -29.96 -53.44 -12.41
N LYS A 2 -28.91 -53.04 -13.14
CA LYS A 2 -27.53 -53.52 -12.87
C LYS A 2 -26.44 -52.69 -13.58
N TYR A 3 -26.68 -51.40 -13.85
CA TYR A 3 -25.65 -50.52 -14.45
C TYR A 3 -25.64 -49.10 -13.89
N LEU A 4 -26.53 -48.77 -12.94
CA LEU A 4 -26.63 -47.44 -12.35
C LEU A 4 -25.77 -47.23 -11.09
N LEU A 5 -25.15 -48.29 -10.57
CA LEU A 5 -24.38 -48.25 -9.31
C LEU A 5 -22.87 -48.07 -9.50
N LEU A 6 -22.35 -48.19 -10.73
CA LEU A 6 -20.91 -48.13 -11.01
C LEU A 6 -20.42 -46.72 -11.37
N VAL A 7 -21.32 -45.83 -11.79
CA VAL A 7 -20.98 -44.43 -12.14
C VAL A 7 -20.89 -43.54 -10.89
N LEU A 8 -21.55 -43.91 -9.79
CA LEU A 8 -21.57 -43.10 -8.57
C LEU A 8 -20.29 -43.24 -7.73
N VAL A 9 -19.50 -44.30 -7.92
CA VAL A 9 -18.28 -44.57 -7.12
C VAL A 9 -17.04 -43.88 -7.72
N MET A 10 -17.07 -43.47 -8.99
CA MET A 10 -15.94 -42.78 -9.62
C MET A 10 -15.92 -41.25 -9.37
N MET A 11 -16.95 -40.68 -8.75
CA MET A 11 -17.01 -39.25 -8.42
C MET A 11 -16.59 -38.91 -6.99
N LEU A 12 -16.10 -39.88 -6.21
CA LEU A 12 -15.69 -39.68 -4.81
C LEU A 12 -14.17 -39.65 -4.60
N THR A 13 -13.34 -39.76 -5.65
CA THR A 13 -11.86 -39.75 -5.52
C THR A 13 -11.20 -38.48 -6.05
N ALA A 14 -11.95 -37.41 -6.32
CA ALA A 14 -11.40 -36.13 -6.78
C ALA A 14 -11.23 -35.07 -5.67
N CYS A 15 -11.42 -35.43 -4.40
CA CYS A 15 -11.16 -34.56 -3.24
C CYS A 15 -10.04 -35.14 -2.36
N SER A 16 -8.90 -35.47 -2.94
CA SER A 16 -7.68 -35.73 -2.15
C SER A 16 -6.44 -35.30 -2.95
N ALA A 17 -6.48 -34.08 -3.45
CA ALA A 17 -5.29 -33.32 -3.77
C ALA A 17 -5.36 -32.03 -2.94
N GLN A 18 -5.37 -32.19 -1.62
CA GLN A 18 -4.85 -31.13 -0.78
C GLN A 18 -3.36 -31.13 -1.05
N GLN A 19 -2.98 -30.37 -2.07
CA GLN A 19 -1.62 -30.06 -2.38
C GLN A 19 -1.17 -29.19 -1.21
N ASP A 20 -0.58 -29.82 -0.19
CA ASP A 20 0.27 -29.14 0.77
C ASP A 20 1.43 -28.57 -0.04
N ASN A 21 1.18 -27.41 -0.64
CA ASN A 21 2.21 -26.47 -1.01
C ASN A 21 2.63 -25.81 0.32
N ASP A 22 3.22 -26.62 1.22
CA ASP A 22 3.90 -26.14 2.41
C ASP A 22 5.23 -25.52 1.95
N GLN A 23 5.11 -24.48 1.12
CA GLN A 23 6.21 -23.61 0.79
C GLN A 23 6.35 -22.73 2.01
N THR A 24 7.20 -23.15 2.94
CA THR A 24 7.54 -22.37 4.13
C THR A 24 8.05 -21.02 3.64
N MET A 25 7.21 -19.99 3.78
CA MET A 25 7.49 -18.66 3.29
C MET A 25 8.70 -18.11 4.04
N ASP A 26 9.72 -17.61 3.34
CA ASP A 26 10.83 -16.94 4.02
C ASP A 26 10.44 -15.51 4.47
N VAL A 27 11.31 -14.88 5.27
CA VAL A 27 11.04 -13.54 5.81
C VAL A 27 10.84 -12.49 4.71
N SER A 28 11.56 -12.59 3.59
CA SER A 28 11.47 -11.63 2.49
C SER A 28 10.15 -11.78 1.75
N GLN A 29 9.71 -13.02 1.49
CA GLN A 29 8.40 -13.31 0.90
C GLN A 29 7.25 -12.85 1.81
N TYR A 30 7.40 -13.05 3.12
CA TYR A 30 6.39 -12.60 4.10
C TYR A 30 6.29 -11.07 4.15
N VAL A 31 7.44 -10.38 4.13
CA VAL A 31 7.49 -8.91 4.06
C VAL A 31 6.83 -8.41 2.79
N GLU A 32 7.18 -9.00 1.64
CA GLU A 32 6.62 -8.62 0.33
C GLU A 32 5.09 -8.70 0.34
N GLN A 33 4.56 -9.86 0.76
CA GLN A 33 3.12 -10.10 0.80
C GLN A 33 2.39 -9.18 1.79
N THR A 34 3.02 -8.88 2.93
CA THR A 34 2.42 -8.07 3.99
C THR A 34 2.36 -6.59 3.60
N CYS A 35 3.44 -6.06 3.03
CA CYS A 35 3.65 -4.62 2.90
C CYS A 35 3.26 -4.06 1.53
N TYR A 36 3.45 -4.83 0.47
CA TYR A 36 3.28 -4.37 -0.90
C TYR A 36 1.98 -4.86 -1.54
N ASN A 37 0.92 -4.99 -0.74
CA ASN A 37 -0.40 -5.37 -1.22
C ASN A 37 -1.08 -4.26 -2.07
N THR A 38 -2.14 -4.65 -2.78
CA THR A 38 -2.90 -3.81 -3.72
C THR A 38 -3.48 -2.54 -3.10
N SER A 39 -3.86 -2.54 -1.81
CA SER A 39 -4.47 -1.36 -1.19
C SER A 39 -3.49 -0.21 -1.02
N THR A 40 -2.24 -0.53 -0.70
CA THR A 40 -1.16 0.44 -0.54
C THR A 40 -0.76 1.03 -1.90
N GLN A 41 -0.71 0.19 -2.93
CA GLN A 41 -0.45 0.61 -4.31
C GLN A 41 -1.57 1.50 -4.85
N ALA A 42 -2.84 1.21 -4.52
CA ALA A 42 -3.98 2.03 -4.95
C ALA A 42 -3.90 3.47 -4.43
N LEU A 43 -3.53 3.67 -3.15
CA LEU A 43 -3.38 5.02 -2.59
C LEU A 43 -2.25 5.82 -3.27
N SER A 44 -1.12 5.17 -3.53
CA SER A 44 0.01 5.74 -4.26
C SER A 44 -0.42 6.19 -5.65
N ALA A 45 -1.03 5.29 -6.41
CA ALA A 45 -1.53 5.57 -7.76
C ALA A 45 -2.55 6.73 -7.77
N SER A 46 -3.48 6.79 -6.80
CA SER A 46 -4.45 7.88 -6.71
C SER A 46 -3.81 9.25 -6.47
N PHE A 47 -2.73 9.32 -5.69
CA PHE A 47 -2.03 10.59 -5.48
C PHE A 47 -1.24 11.01 -6.72
N ASP A 48 -0.54 10.08 -7.35
CA ASP A 48 0.26 10.36 -8.56
C ASP A 48 -0.63 10.84 -9.70
N GLU A 49 -1.76 10.17 -9.95
CA GLU A 49 -2.77 10.58 -10.93
C GLU A 49 -3.31 11.99 -10.62
N TYR A 50 -3.67 12.27 -9.36
CA TYR A 50 -4.15 13.58 -8.96
C TYR A 50 -3.11 14.70 -9.22
N ILE A 51 -1.85 14.46 -8.86
CA ILE A 51 -0.78 15.46 -9.05
C ILE A 51 -0.51 15.69 -10.54
N ASP A 52 -0.53 14.64 -11.36
CA ASP A 52 -0.32 14.77 -12.80
C ASP A 52 -1.48 15.53 -13.46
N ASP A 53 -2.73 15.25 -13.06
CA ASP A 53 -3.89 16.04 -13.49
C ASP A 53 -3.74 17.53 -13.14
N ARG A 54 -3.27 17.86 -11.92
CA ARG A 54 -3.04 19.27 -11.53
C ARG A 54 -1.92 19.92 -12.34
N LYS A 55 -0.86 19.19 -12.71
CA LYS A 55 0.22 19.72 -13.57
C LYS A 55 -0.29 19.97 -14.98
N ASP A 56 -1.11 19.07 -15.52
CA ASP A 56 -1.72 19.21 -16.84
C ASP A 56 -2.67 20.41 -16.88
N GLU A 57 -3.49 20.59 -15.85
CA GLU A 57 -4.33 21.78 -15.69
C GLU A 57 -3.50 23.07 -15.62
N LEU A 58 -2.43 23.09 -14.82
CA LEU A 58 -1.53 24.25 -14.70
C LEU A 58 -0.90 24.61 -16.05
N ASN A 59 -0.49 23.61 -16.83
CA ASN A 59 0.05 23.81 -18.18
C ASN A 59 -1.02 24.34 -19.14
N ALA A 60 -2.26 23.86 -19.04
CA ALA A 60 -3.36 24.30 -19.88
C ALA A 60 -3.71 25.78 -19.68
N ILE A 61 -3.61 26.29 -18.45
CA ILE A 61 -3.90 27.71 -18.12
C ILE A 61 -2.65 28.60 -18.18
N ARG A 62 -1.51 28.11 -18.68
CA ARG A 62 -0.23 28.82 -18.63
C ARG A 62 -0.28 30.24 -19.20
N SER A 63 -1.01 30.44 -20.30
CA SER A 63 -1.15 31.75 -20.96
C SER A 63 -1.94 32.78 -20.14
N GLU A 64 -2.72 32.31 -19.17
CA GLU A 64 -3.54 33.14 -18.27
C GLU A 64 -2.76 33.55 -17.01
N LEU A 65 -1.55 33.00 -16.80
CA LEU A 65 -0.74 33.22 -15.61
C LEU A 65 0.49 34.08 -15.91
N THR A 66 0.88 34.90 -14.94
CA THR A 66 2.22 35.49 -14.92
C THR A 66 3.27 34.39 -14.76
N ASP A 67 4.49 34.67 -15.23
CA ASP A 67 5.61 33.74 -15.08
C ASP A 67 5.87 33.40 -13.61
N GLU A 68 5.77 34.40 -12.73
CA GLU A 68 5.95 34.21 -11.28
C GLU A 68 4.89 33.26 -10.70
N ASN A 69 3.60 33.48 -10.99
CA ASN A 69 2.52 32.64 -10.46
C ASN A 69 2.65 31.20 -10.97
N PHE A 70 2.96 31.02 -12.26
CA PHE A 70 3.19 29.70 -12.82
C PHE A 70 4.37 28.99 -12.12
N GLN A 71 5.50 29.68 -11.91
CA GLN A 71 6.66 29.09 -11.24
C GLN A 71 6.35 28.71 -9.80
N GLN A 72 5.62 29.53 -9.05
CA GLN A 72 5.22 29.22 -7.67
C GLN A 72 4.29 28.00 -7.61
N LEU A 73 3.30 27.91 -8.49
CA LEU A 73 2.38 26.77 -8.55
C LEU A 73 3.11 25.49 -8.98
N ASN A 74 3.94 25.57 -10.02
CA ASN A 74 4.74 24.44 -10.48
C ASN A 74 5.71 23.96 -9.40
N PHE A 75 6.35 24.89 -8.67
CA PHE A 75 7.19 24.55 -7.53
C PHE A 75 6.39 23.82 -6.44
N ALA A 76 5.20 24.32 -6.09
CA ALA A 76 4.35 23.70 -5.07
C ALA A 76 3.94 22.26 -5.46
N LEU A 77 3.50 22.03 -6.69
CA LEU A 77 3.14 20.69 -7.18
C LEU A 77 4.32 19.71 -7.12
N ASN A 78 5.51 20.15 -7.54
CA ASN A 78 6.72 19.33 -7.44
C ASN A 78 7.14 19.06 -5.99
N HIS A 79 6.95 20.04 -5.11
CA HIS A 79 7.19 19.89 -3.68
C HIS A 79 6.21 18.87 -3.05
N PHE A 80 4.94 18.87 -3.45
CA PHE A 80 3.97 17.86 -2.99
C PHE A 80 4.37 16.45 -3.42
N SER A 81 4.75 16.25 -4.69
CA SER A 81 5.25 14.96 -5.18
C SER A 81 6.48 14.47 -4.42
N THR A 82 7.43 15.37 -4.15
CA THR A 82 8.63 15.05 -3.36
C THR A 82 8.27 14.63 -1.93
N TYR A 83 7.37 15.36 -1.28
CA TYR A 83 6.97 15.06 0.09
C TYR A 83 6.17 13.75 0.17
N TRP A 84 5.31 13.47 -0.82
CA TRP A 84 4.60 12.20 -0.93
C TRP A 84 5.56 11.02 -1.00
N SER A 85 6.53 11.07 -1.90
CA SER A 85 7.55 10.02 -2.04
C SER A 85 8.30 9.76 -0.73
N LYS A 86 8.58 10.82 0.05
CA LYS A 86 9.16 10.65 1.40
C LYS A 86 8.23 9.90 2.34
N LEU A 87 6.94 10.23 2.38
CA LEU A 87 5.96 9.54 3.23
C LEU A 87 5.79 8.07 2.83
N GLU A 88 5.87 7.76 1.53
CA GLU A 88 5.83 6.37 1.06
C GLU A 88 7.02 5.56 1.54
N VAL A 89 8.22 6.12 1.47
CA VAL A 89 9.43 5.48 1.99
C VAL A 89 9.31 5.24 3.50
N GLU A 90 8.88 6.26 4.27
CA GLU A 90 8.65 6.13 5.71
C GLU A 90 7.62 5.01 6.04
N ARG A 91 6.51 4.96 5.30
CA ARG A 91 5.49 3.91 5.44
C ARG A 91 6.07 2.53 5.13
N ASN A 92 6.75 2.38 4.00
CA ASN A 92 7.27 1.10 3.54
C ASN A 92 8.29 0.55 4.53
N GLN A 93 9.25 1.36 4.96
CA GLN A 93 10.27 0.97 5.94
C GLN A 93 9.64 0.52 7.27
N ALA A 94 8.68 1.27 7.80
CA ALA A 94 7.99 0.90 9.03
C ALA A 94 7.20 -0.42 8.87
N CYS A 95 6.59 -0.63 7.70
CA CYS A 95 5.92 -1.89 7.40
C CYS A 95 6.89 -3.07 7.36
N GLU A 96 7.99 -2.94 6.63
CA GLU A 96 8.97 -4.02 6.47
C GLU A 96 9.56 -4.43 7.82
N GLN A 97 9.89 -3.45 8.66
CA GLN A 97 10.37 -3.70 10.02
C GLN A 97 9.32 -4.42 10.87
N PHE A 98 8.05 -3.98 10.80
CA PHE A 98 6.96 -4.64 11.49
C PHE A 98 6.76 -6.09 11.02
N ALA A 99 6.70 -6.31 9.70
CA ALA A 99 6.48 -7.62 9.10
C ALA A 99 7.64 -8.59 9.43
N ALA A 100 8.88 -8.15 9.31
CA ALA A 100 10.05 -8.95 9.68
C ALA A 100 10.04 -9.32 11.17
N CYS A 101 9.73 -8.37 12.06
CA CYS A 101 9.60 -8.63 13.49
C CYS A 101 8.51 -9.69 13.78
N ARG A 102 7.35 -9.56 13.14
CA ARG A 102 6.23 -10.50 13.27
C ARG A 102 6.61 -11.91 12.81
N TYR A 103 7.29 -12.03 11.68
CA TYR A 103 7.77 -13.31 11.15
C TYR A 103 8.75 -14.00 12.11
N ILE A 104 9.71 -13.27 12.65
CA ILE A 104 10.68 -13.81 13.61
C ILE A 104 9.97 -14.26 14.89
N ALA A 105 9.05 -13.45 15.41
CA ALA A 105 8.29 -13.76 16.62
C ALA A 105 7.39 -14.99 16.46
N SER A 106 6.78 -15.20 15.29
CA SER A 106 5.92 -16.37 15.03
C SER A 106 6.69 -17.68 14.84
N ASN A 107 7.96 -17.61 14.43
CA ASN A 107 8.80 -18.78 14.18
C ASN A 107 9.70 -19.14 15.37
N ALA A 108 9.61 -18.41 16.50
CA ALA A 108 10.33 -18.75 17.72
C ALA A 108 9.71 -20.01 18.36
N SER A 109 10.54 -21.03 18.63
CA SER A 109 10.11 -22.36 19.08
C SER A 109 9.57 -22.44 20.52
N ASP A 110 9.61 -21.33 21.28
CA ASP A 110 9.04 -21.26 22.64
C ASP A 110 7.81 -20.34 22.66
N LEU A 111 6.66 -20.93 22.32
CA LEU A 111 5.35 -20.29 22.27
C LEU A 111 4.86 -19.75 23.62
N SER A 112 5.49 -20.13 24.75
CA SER A 112 5.14 -19.62 26.08
C SER A 112 5.55 -18.16 26.31
N GLN A 113 6.41 -17.60 25.44
CA GLN A 113 6.77 -16.18 25.41
C GLN A 113 6.09 -15.38 24.28
N VAL A 114 5.24 -16.03 23.49
CA VAL A 114 4.56 -15.46 22.30
C VAL A 114 3.11 -15.05 22.64
N GLN A 115 2.94 -14.29 23.71
CA GLN A 115 1.88 -13.26 23.73
C GLN A 115 2.23 -12.23 22.64
N PRO A 116 1.30 -11.40 22.10
CA PRO A 116 1.65 -10.38 21.10
C PRO A 116 2.81 -9.57 21.66
N SER A 117 4.00 -9.81 21.13
CA SER A 117 5.18 -9.50 21.91
C SER A 117 5.34 -7.98 21.84
N PRO A 118 5.56 -7.29 22.97
CA PRO A 118 5.77 -5.84 22.98
C PRO A 118 6.97 -5.40 22.10
N TYR A 119 7.73 -6.36 21.58
CA TYR A 119 8.87 -6.17 20.71
C TYR A 119 8.49 -5.64 19.31
N CYS A 120 7.28 -5.90 18.81
CA CYS A 120 6.87 -5.42 17.47
C CYS A 120 5.92 -4.19 17.50
N ASP A 121 5.66 -3.61 18.68
CA ASP A 121 4.67 -2.53 18.82
C ASP A 121 5.17 -1.18 18.28
N ALA A 122 6.46 -0.87 18.45
CA ALA A 122 7.01 0.40 17.94
C ALA A 122 6.96 0.49 16.40
N PRO A 123 7.46 -0.50 15.62
CA PRO A 123 7.31 -0.49 14.17
C PRO A 123 5.85 -0.45 13.70
N ARG A 124 4.94 -1.14 14.42
CA ARG A 124 3.50 -1.11 14.12
C ARG A 124 2.92 0.28 14.30
N PHE A 125 3.29 0.95 15.40
CA PHE A 125 2.87 2.32 15.67
C PHE A 125 3.37 3.27 14.58
N GLU A 126 4.65 3.19 14.22
CA GLU A 126 5.24 3.97 13.15
C GLU A 126 4.53 3.76 11.81
N TYR A 127 4.25 2.49 11.45
CA TYR A 127 3.51 2.17 10.23
C TYR A 127 2.11 2.81 10.21
N ASN A 128 1.37 2.69 11.32
CA ASN A 128 0.04 3.30 11.44
C ASN A 128 0.11 4.83 11.33
N VAL A 129 1.08 5.46 11.98
CA VAL A 129 1.29 6.91 11.92
C VAL A 129 1.61 7.35 10.50
N SER A 130 2.54 6.67 9.81
CA SER A 130 2.90 6.99 8.42
C SER A 130 1.71 6.86 7.47
N ARG A 131 0.86 5.83 7.64
CA ARG A 131 -0.37 5.70 6.85
C ARG A 131 -1.35 6.85 7.10
N VAL A 132 -1.55 7.25 8.36
CA VAL A 132 -2.42 8.39 8.68
C VAL A 132 -1.89 9.67 8.06
N LYS A 133 -0.58 9.94 8.17
CA LYS A 133 0.07 11.10 7.53
C LYS A 133 -0.19 11.14 6.03
N MET A 134 -0.06 10.01 5.34
CA MET A 134 -0.33 9.93 3.91
C MET A 134 -1.79 10.24 3.58
N VAL A 135 -2.74 9.63 4.27
CA VAL A 135 -4.17 9.88 4.02
C VAL A 135 -4.54 11.34 4.28
N THR A 136 -4.06 11.92 5.39
CA THR A 136 -4.27 13.33 5.70
C THR A 136 -3.65 14.23 4.63
N PHE A 137 -2.40 13.97 4.23
CA PHE A 137 -1.73 14.77 3.21
C PHE A 137 -2.43 14.71 1.85
N LEU A 138 -2.84 13.52 1.40
CA LEU A 138 -3.63 13.38 0.17
C LEU A 138 -4.93 14.18 0.27
N ASN A 139 -5.65 14.09 1.38
CA ASN A 139 -6.90 14.82 1.57
C ASN A 139 -6.69 16.35 1.56
N ASP A 140 -5.63 16.82 2.24
CA ASP A 140 -5.29 18.24 2.27
C ASP A 140 -4.94 18.74 0.86
N VAL A 141 -4.13 17.98 0.11
CA VAL A 141 -3.75 18.31 -1.27
C VAL A 141 -4.94 18.22 -2.24
N ALA A 142 -5.82 17.24 -2.07
CA ALA A 142 -7.04 17.08 -2.88
C ALA A 142 -8.06 18.21 -2.67
N SER A 143 -7.99 18.90 -1.53
CA SER A 143 -8.82 20.08 -1.25
C SER A 143 -8.29 21.37 -1.87
N LEU A 144 -7.07 21.34 -2.45
CA LEU A 144 -6.48 22.50 -3.11
C LEU A 144 -7.05 22.64 -4.52
N GLU A 145 -7.89 23.65 -4.73
CA GLU A 145 -8.39 24.02 -6.04
C GLU A 145 -7.47 25.04 -6.72
N LEU A 146 -7.14 24.81 -8.00
CA LEU A 146 -6.53 25.84 -8.85
C LEU A 146 -7.61 26.84 -9.25
N GLN A 147 -7.69 27.97 -8.54
CA GLN A 147 -8.64 29.03 -8.87
C GLN A 147 -8.25 29.72 -10.17
N ARG A 148 -9.15 29.70 -11.16
CA ARG A 148 -9.07 30.58 -12.32
C ARG A 148 -9.61 31.95 -11.93
N THR A 149 -8.90 33.02 -12.27
CA THR A 149 -9.47 34.36 -12.12
C THR A 149 -10.66 34.47 -13.08
N PRO A 150 -11.88 34.77 -12.59
CA PRO A 150 -12.98 35.06 -13.50
C PRO A 150 -12.70 36.41 -14.17
N GLU A 151 -12.69 36.44 -15.50
CA GLU A 151 -12.71 37.68 -16.30
C GLU A 151 -14.02 38.45 -16.12
#